data_AF-A0AAJ1Q7H1-F1
#
_entry.id   AF-A0AAJ1Q7H1-F1
#
_cell.length_a   1.000
_cell.length_b   1.000
_cell.length_c   1.000
_cell.angle_alpha   90.00
_cell.angle_beta   90.00
_cell.angle_gamma   90.00
#
_symmetry.space_group_name_H-M   'P 1'
#
loop_
_entity.id
_entity.type
_entity.pdbx_description
1 polymer ?
#
loop_
_entity_poly.entity_id
_entity_poly.type
_entity_poly.pdbx_seq_one_letter_code
_entity_poly.pdbx_strand_id
1 'polypeptide(L)'
;CLRLTTFGRSESDLAQSLDTLQLPPGVTMGYRSSMPIIELKLTGPASEEQAMEKLWLDVKRVAGQSVIFEGTEGLPAQISRELQ
;
A
#
# COMPACT_ATOMS: atom_id res chain seq x y z
N CYS A 1 -4.74 2.85 9.72
CA CYS A 1 -4.74 2.39 8.32
C CYS A 1 -3.33 2.53 7.77
N LEU A 2 -2.90 1.62 6.92
CA LEU A 2 -1.55 1.58 6.35
C LEU A 2 -1.63 1.93 4.87
N ARG A 3 -0.64 2.67 4.36
CA ARG A 3 -0.61 3.15 2.97
C ARG A 3 0.78 3.09 2.38
N LEU A 4 0.87 2.70 1.12
CA LEU A 4 2.08 2.82 0.32
C LEU A 4 1.72 3.19 -1.11
N THR A 5 2.67 3.81 -1.80
CA THR A 5 2.52 4.22 -3.18
C THR A 5 3.54 3.53 -4.06
N THR A 6 3.06 2.99 -5.18
CA THR A 6 3.90 2.33 -6.19
C THR A 6 3.92 3.08 -7.50
N PHE A 7 4.95 2.85 -8.31
CA PHE A 7 5.08 3.31 -9.68
C PHE A 7 5.60 2.20 -10.60
N GLY A 8 5.23 2.27 -11.88
CA GLY A 8 5.67 1.31 -12.88
C GLY A 8 4.96 -0.05 -12.82
N ARG A 9 3.92 -0.19 -11.99
CA ARG A 9 3.00 -1.35 -11.96
C ARG A 9 1.56 -0.90 -12.10
N SER A 10 0.74 -1.75 -12.72
CA SER A 10 -0.69 -1.49 -12.88
C SER A 10 -1.47 -1.90 -11.62
N GLU A 11 -2.65 -1.32 -11.44
CA GLU A 11 -3.58 -1.71 -10.37
C GLU A 11 -3.96 -3.19 -10.48
N SER A 12 -4.30 -3.66 -11.68
CA SER A 12 -4.73 -5.05 -11.91
C SER A 12 -3.64 -6.07 -11.56
N ASP A 13 -2.38 -5.76 -11.89
CA ASP A 13 -1.23 -6.62 -11.58
C ASP A 13 -0.97 -6.70 -10.07
N LEU A 14 -1.05 -5.56 -9.37
CA LEU A 14 -0.94 -5.52 -7.91
C LEU A 14 -2.11 -6.25 -7.24
N ALA A 15 -3.34 -6.01 -7.70
CA ALA A 15 -4.53 -6.64 -7.15
C ALA A 15 -4.47 -8.16 -7.29
N GLN A 16 -4.12 -8.68 -8.47
CA GLN A 16 -3.97 -10.12 -8.71
C GLN A 16 -2.88 -10.74 -7.81
N SER A 17 -1.79 -10.02 -7.58
CA SER A 17 -0.70 -10.49 -6.71
C SER A 17 -1.08 -10.49 -5.22
N LEU A 18 -1.93 -9.55 -4.80
CA LEU A 18 -2.34 -9.38 -3.39
C LEU A 18 -3.57 -10.21 -3.03
N ASP A 19 -4.36 -10.64 -4.01
CA ASP A 19 -5.56 -11.48 -3.80
C ASP A 19 -5.23 -12.84 -3.18
N THR A 20 -3.97 -13.28 -3.25
CA THR A 20 -3.51 -14.50 -2.57
C THR A 20 -3.35 -14.35 -1.06
N LEU A 21 -3.36 -13.12 -0.54
CA LEU A 21 -3.17 -12.85 0.88
C LEU A 21 -4.49 -13.02 1.65
N GLN A 22 -4.44 -13.73 2.77
CA GLN A 22 -5.59 -13.85 3.66
C GLN A 22 -5.74 -12.58 4.51
N LEU A 23 -6.84 -11.85 4.32
CA LEU A 23 -7.16 -10.67 5.10
C LEU A 23 -7.82 -11.06 6.43
N PRO A 24 -7.40 -10.47 7.58
CA PRO A 24 -8.11 -10.64 8.84
C PRO A 24 -9.56 -10.13 8.76
N PRO A 25 -10.45 -10.57 9.67
CA PRO A 25 -11.83 -10.13 9.70
C PRO A 25 -11.97 -8.59 9.79
N GLY A 26 -12.79 -8.00 8.93
CA GLY A 26 -13.00 -6.55 8.90
C GLY A 26 -11.82 -5.74 8.34
N VAL A 27 -10.76 -6.39 7.88
CA VAL A 27 -9.67 -5.75 7.14
C VAL A 27 -9.98 -5.75 5.65
N THR A 28 -9.67 -4.67 4.95
CA THR A 28 -9.89 -4.49 3.51
C THR A 28 -8.65 -3.88 2.86
N MET A 29 -8.31 -4.42 1.69
CA MET A 29 -7.32 -3.84 0.78
C MET A 29 -8.01 -2.93 -0.23
N GLY A 30 -7.58 -1.67 -0.31
CA GLY A 30 -8.05 -0.70 -1.29
C GLY A 30 -6.94 -0.29 -2.24
N TYR A 31 -7.32 0.04 -3.47
CA TYR A 31 -6.44 0.47 -4.54
C TYR A 31 -6.94 1.81 -5.07
N ARG A 32 -6.04 2.76 -5.30
CA ARG A 32 -6.37 4.03 -5.95
C ARG A 32 -5.36 4.32 -7.04
N SER A 33 -5.79 4.14 -8.29
CA SER A 33 -5.01 4.59 -9.44
C SER A 33 -5.02 6.12 -9.56
N SER A 34 -3.85 6.71 -9.73
CA SER A 34 -3.66 8.12 -10.04
C SER A 34 -2.43 8.22 -10.93
N MET A 35 -2.62 8.05 -12.25
CA MET A 35 -1.52 7.95 -13.22
C MET A 35 -0.41 8.98 -12.94
N PRO A 36 0.86 8.57 -12.80
CA PRO A 36 1.43 7.24 -13.07
C PRO A 36 1.57 6.31 -11.84
N ILE A 37 0.94 6.65 -10.70
CA ILE A 37 1.09 5.93 -9.43
C ILE A 37 -0.16 5.12 -9.07
N ILE A 38 0.04 4.07 -8.27
CA ILE A 38 -1.03 3.34 -7.59
C ILE A 38 -0.81 3.46 -6.08
N GLU A 39 -1.83 3.90 -5.35
CA GLU A 39 -1.83 3.88 -3.88
C GLU A 39 -2.52 2.60 -3.39
N LEU A 40 -1.85 1.85 -2.51
CA LEU A 40 -2.40 0.72 -1.77
C LEU A 40 -2.78 1.17 -0.37
N LYS A 41 -3.95 0.75 0.12
CA LYS A 41 -4.46 1.10 1.44
C LYS A 41 -5.01 -0.12 2.16
N LEU A 42 -4.41 -0.47 3.31
CA LEU A 42 -4.93 -1.49 4.21
C LEU A 42 -5.69 -0.81 5.36
N THR A 43 -6.98 -1.14 5.50
CA THR A 43 -7.86 -0.55 6.52
C THR A 43 -8.57 -1.65 7.29
N GLY A 44 -8.72 -1.49 8.60
CA GLY A 44 -9.42 -2.45 9.46
C GLY A 44 -9.65 -1.86 10.84
N PRO A 45 -10.30 -2.62 11.74
CA PRO A 45 -10.54 -2.21 13.12
C PRO A 45 -9.24 -2.12 13.92
N ALA A 46 -9.22 -1.27 14.95
CA ALA A 46 -8.04 -1.09 15.80
C ALA A 46 -7.62 -2.38 16.54
N SER A 47 -8.57 -3.29 16.81
CA SER A 47 -8.28 -4.60 17.39
C SER A 47 -7.38 -5.48 16.52
N GLU A 48 -7.34 -5.23 15.21
CA GLU A 48 -6.54 -5.98 14.23
C GLU A 48 -5.24 -5.26 13.85
N GLU A 49 -4.85 -4.20 14.56
CA GLU A 49 -3.67 -3.40 14.22
C GLU A 49 -2.40 -4.25 14.04
N GLN A 50 -2.09 -5.14 14.99
CA GLN A 50 -0.93 -6.02 14.89
C GLN A 50 -1.01 -7.01 13.72
N ALA A 51 -2.22 -7.52 13.43
CA ALA A 51 -2.44 -8.42 12.31
C ALA A 51 -2.28 -7.68 10.98
N MET A 52 -2.75 -6.43 10.91
CA MET A 52 -2.57 -5.55 9.77
C MET A 52 -1.10 -5.22 9.54
N GLU A 53 -0.33 -4.88 10.58
CA GLU A 53 1.11 -4.63 10.49
C GLU A 53 1.88 -5.84 9.97
N LYS A 54 1.53 -7.04 10.45
CA LYS A 54 2.14 -8.29 9.98
C LYS A 54 1.84 -8.54 8.50
N LEU A 55 0.57 -8.46 8.12
CA LEU A 55 0.13 -8.60 6.73
C LEU A 55 0.79 -7.55 5.82
N TRP A 56 1.00 -6.35 6.34
CA TRP A 56 1.60 -5.26 5.58
C TRP A 56 3.05 -5.53 5.15
N LEU A 57 3.79 -6.36 5.89
CA LEU A 57 5.10 -6.84 5.45
C LEU A 57 5.02 -7.66 4.16
N ASP A 58 3.96 -8.48 4.02
CA ASP A 58 3.73 -9.27 2.81
C ASP A 58 3.27 -8.39 1.66
N VAL A 59 2.41 -7.40 1.93
CA VAL A 59 2.01 -6.38 0.94
C VAL A 59 3.23 -5.65 0.39
N LYS A 60 4.15 -5.22 1.26
CA LYS A 60 5.42 -4.60 0.86
C LYS A 60 6.30 -5.54 0.04
N ARG A 61 6.35 -6.82 0.38
CA ARG A 61 7.09 -7.82 -0.39
C ARG A 61 6.52 -7.98 -1.80
N VAL A 62 5.19 -8.01 -1.94
CA VAL A 62 4.50 -8.10 -3.24
C VAL A 62 4.73 -6.85 -4.07
N ALA A 63 4.62 -5.66 -3.47
CA ALA A 63 4.89 -4.40 -4.16
C ALA A 63 6.38 -4.28 -4.57
N GLY A 64 7.29 -4.78 -3.74
CA GLY A 64 8.71 -4.93 -4.06
C GLY A 64 9.37 -3.63 -4.49
N GLN A 65 10.14 -3.66 -5.58
CA GLN A 65 10.87 -2.51 -6.12
C GLN A 65 9.97 -1.42 -6.71
N SER A 66 8.66 -1.67 -6.87
CA SER A 66 7.74 -0.65 -7.36
C SER A 66 7.34 0.36 -6.28
N VAL A 67 7.63 0.09 -5.00
CA VAL A 67 7.34 1.01 -3.89
C VAL A 67 8.22 2.25 -4.01
N ILE A 68 7.60 3.41 -4.12
CA ILE A 68 8.30 4.69 -4.00
C ILE A 68 8.32 5.13 -2.53
N PHE A 69 7.19 4.98 -1.83
CA PHE A 69 7.10 5.40 -0.44
C PHE A 69 6.01 4.71 0.37
N GLU A 70 6.17 4.75 1.69
CA GLU A 70 5.19 4.34 2.70
C GLU A 70 4.72 5.58 3.47
N GLY A 71 3.41 5.64 3.77
CA GLY A 71 2.82 6.74 4.55
C GLY A 71 1.55 7.31 3.94
N THR A 72 0.93 8.22 4.70
CA THR A 72 -0.32 8.89 4.35
C THR A 72 -0.13 10.24 3.67
N GLU A 73 1.10 10.74 3.66
CA GLU A 73 1.45 11.99 2.98
C GLU A 73 1.56 11.76 1.47
N GLY A 74 1.10 12.73 0.69
CA GLY A 74 1.16 12.65 -0.77
C GLY A 74 2.58 12.79 -1.32
N LEU A 75 2.82 12.23 -2.51
CA LEU A 75 4.10 12.29 -3.22
C LEU A 75 4.71 13.70 -3.30
N PRO A 76 3.96 14.79 -3.59
CA PRO A 76 4.55 16.14 -3.68
C PRO A 76 5.21 16.60 -2.37
N ALA A 77 4.59 16.29 -1.22
CA ALA A 77 5.13 16.67 0.08
C ALA A 77 6.43 15.92 0.39
N GLN A 78 6.53 14.66 -0.04
CA GLN A 78 7.76 13.88 0.12
C GLN A 78 8.90 14.38 -0.76
N ILE A 79 8.62 14.60 -2.06
CA ILE A 79 9.60 15.16 -3.00
C ILE A 79 10.14 16.51 -2.47
N SER A 80 9.26 17.35 -1.93
CA SER A 80 9.66 18.64 -1.36
C SER A 80 10.62 18.52 -0.16
N ARG A 81 10.63 17.40 0.57
CA ARG A 81 11.55 17.19 1.70
C ARG A 81 12.90 16.63 1.25
N GLU A 82 12.90 15.72 0.26
CA GLU A 82 14.13 15.09 -0.24
C GLU A 82 14.98 16.03 -1.11
N LEU A 83 14.38 17.12 -1.63
CA LEU A 83 15.06 18.10 -2.50
C LEU A 83 15.51 19.38 -1.77
N GLN A 84 15.46 19.43 -0.44
CA GLN A 84 16.01 20.51 0.38
C GLN A 84 17.46 20.23 0.77
#